data_AF-A0A1V4X9Z6-F1
#
_entry.id   AF-A0A1V4X9Z6-F1
#
_cell.length_a   1.000
_cell.length_b   1.000
_cell.length_c   1.000
_cell.angle_alpha   90.00
_cell.angle_beta   90.00
_cell.angle_gamma   90.00
#
_symmetry.space_group_name_H-M   'P 1'
#
loop_
_entity.id
_entity.type
_entity.pdbx_description
1 polymer ?
#
loop_
_entity_poly.entity_id
_entity_poly.type
_entity_poly.pdbx_seq_one_letter_code
_entity_poly.pdbx_strand_id
1 'polypeptide(L)'
;MVIDSTDKGKPVVIAEVDWDSAFTAVHDDAIYMVESQQYHVDKLDLERKKAYVRKVDVDYYTDAMTYTHVRVIDEFQRKLSCRAIVEHGEVQVVRKVVGYKKIKFYTAENLGYGDVNLPEKDMHTTSYWFTIPRRFLRDLQFTQSEILDGLSGLAYCLHHLAAMILMADIRDIDCCIGDKSGEFFVHHGPNGQNTKAISVPEKVVDETPNKLRLDEFDPTLFLFDAYPGGIGFSQLLYEEHDRMLNAARQLIRACPCSHGCPSCVGPDLEIGLNGKKVSLAILELISDELQLH
;
A
#
# COMPACT_ATOMS: atom_id res chain seq x y z
N MET A 1 7.81 -6.19 -23.83
CA MET A 1 8.01 -5.25 -24.97
C MET A 1 6.67 -4.67 -25.39
N VAL A 2 6.64 -3.38 -25.71
CA VAL A 2 5.45 -2.68 -26.21
C VAL A 2 5.58 -2.52 -27.72
N ILE A 3 4.62 -3.04 -28.48
CA ILE A 3 4.64 -3.14 -29.93
C ILE A 3 3.50 -2.32 -30.51
N ASP A 4 3.83 -1.30 -31.29
CA ASP A 4 2.86 -0.54 -32.07
C ASP A 4 2.41 -1.37 -33.28
N SER A 5 1.10 -1.62 -33.35
CA SER A 5 0.43 -2.37 -34.41
C SER A 5 -0.55 -1.52 -35.23
N THR A 6 -0.44 -0.19 -35.15
CA THR A 6 -1.29 0.76 -35.89
C THR A 6 -1.24 0.51 -37.40
N ASP A 7 -0.05 0.27 -37.94
CA ASP A 7 0.14 -0.20 -39.32
C ASP A 7 0.36 -1.72 -39.34
N LYS A 8 -0.65 -2.47 -39.80
CA LYS A 8 -0.64 -3.94 -39.81
C LYS A 8 0.52 -4.57 -40.59
N GLY A 9 1.21 -3.79 -41.44
CA GLY A 9 2.34 -4.28 -42.23
C GLY A 9 3.71 -4.16 -41.56
N LYS A 10 3.87 -3.31 -40.53
CA LYS A 10 5.18 -3.00 -39.92
C LYS A 10 5.05 -2.77 -38.41
N PRO A 11 4.96 -3.85 -37.60
CA PRO A 11 4.99 -3.70 -36.15
C PRO A 11 6.35 -3.16 -35.70
N VAL A 12 6.35 -2.07 -34.93
CA VAL A 12 7.55 -1.45 -34.38
C VAL A 12 7.54 -1.56 -32.87
N VAL A 13 8.70 -1.88 -32.28
CA VAL A 13 8.87 -1.84 -30.83
C VAL A 13 9.08 -0.39 -30.41
N ILE A 14 8.23 0.12 -29.54
CA ILE A 14 8.29 1.52 -29.07
C ILE A 14 8.91 1.65 -27.68
N ALA A 15 8.77 0.64 -26.83
CA ALA A 15 9.26 0.68 -25.45
C ALA A 15 9.46 -0.72 -24.86
N GLU A 16 10.21 -0.77 -23.78
CA GLU A 16 10.31 -1.92 -22.88
C GLU A 16 9.83 -1.50 -21.50
N VAL A 17 9.03 -2.36 -20.87
CA VAL A 17 8.47 -2.16 -19.53
C VAL A 17 8.84 -3.40 -18.72
N ASP A 18 9.18 -3.19 -17.45
CA ASP A 18 9.47 -4.27 -16.52
C ASP A 18 8.21 -5.13 -16.27
N TRP A 19 8.44 -6.36 -15.84
CA TRP A 19 7.35 -7.31 -15.62
C TRP A 19 6.40 -6.87 -14.50
N ASP A 20 6.91 -6.14 -13.49
CA ASP A 20 6.07 -5.78 -12.36
C ASP A 20 5.07 -4.68 -12.74
N SER A 21 5.60 -3.61 -13.32
CA SER A 21 4.86 -2.45 -13.81
C SER A 21 4.03 -2.75 -15.06
N ALA A 22 4.28 -3.85 -15.77
CA ALA A 22 3.47 -4.20 -16.94
C ALA A 22 1.97 -4.32 -16.61
N PHE A 23 1.65 -4.79 -15.41
CA PHE A 23 0.27 -5.02 -14.97
C PHE A 23 -0.45 -3.71 -14.65
N THR A 24 0.28 -2.65 -14.30
CA THR A 24 -0.29 -1.33 -13.99
C THR A 24 -0.21 -0.38 -15.18
N ALA A 25 0.85 -0.43 -15.96
CA ALA A 25 1.11 0.51 -17.06
C ALA A 25 0.56 0.06 -18.42
N VAL A 26 0.54 -1.26 -18.70
CA VAL A 26 0.16 -1.80 -20.01
C VAL A 26 -0.83 -2.96 -19.91
N HIS A 27 -1.76 -2.89 -18.96
CA HIS A 27 -2.90 -3.81 -18.92
C HIS A 27 -3.83 -3.61 -20.12
N ASP A 28 -4.73 -4.57 -20.34
CA ASP A 28 -5.77 -4.47 -21.37
C ASP A 28 -6.58 -3.16 -21.18
N ASP A 29 -6.81 -2.43 -22.27
CA ASP A 29 -7.46 -1.11 -22.32
C ASP A 29 -6.74 0.06 -21.60
N ALA A 30 -5.47 -0.12 -21.23
CA ALA A 30 -4.66 0.98 -20.69
C ALA A 30 -4.33 2.04 -21.77
N ILE A 31 -4.17 3.29 -21.33
CA ILE A 31 -3.56 4.35 -22.13
C ILE A 31 -2.09 4.45 -21.71
N TYR A 32 -1.21 3.90 -22.55
CA TYR A 32 0.23 3.97 -22.38
C TYR A 32 0.78 5.23 -23.06
N MET A 33 1.60 5.99 -22.34
CA MET A 33 2.21 7.22 -22.83
C MET A 33 3.72 7.06 -22.91
N VAL A 34 4.29 7.31 -24.09
CA VAL A 34 5.74 7.30 -24.31
C VAL A 34 6.12 8.48 -25.21
N GLU A 35 7.12 9.27 -24.81
CA GLU A 35 7.59 10.46 -25.56
C GLU A 35 6.47 11.43 -25.95
N SER A 36 5.54 11.72 -25.02
CA SER A 36 4.34 12.54 -25.24
C SER A 36 3.36 11.99 -26.28
N GLN A 37 3.56 10.77 -26.75
CA GLN A 37 2.65 10.07 -27.64
C GLN A 37 1.79 9.08 -26.86
N GLN A 38 0.48 9.13 -27.11
CA GLN A 38 -0.50 8.25 -26.48
C GLN A 38 -0.76 7.01 -27.32
N TYR A 39 -0.88 5.88 -26.64
CA TYR A 39 -1.15 4.58 -27.21
C TYR A 39 -2.21 3.85 -26.38
N HIS A 40 -3.22 3.31 -27.06
CA HIS A 40 -4.19 2.41 -26.44
C HIS A 40 -3.65 0.99 -26.47
N VAL A 41 -3.67 0.30 -25.34
CA VAL A 41 -3.27 -1.10 -25.23
C VAL A 41 -4.45 -1.98 -25.63
N ASP A 42 -4.34 -2.61 -26.80
CA ASP A 42 -5.40 -3.49 -27.30
C ASP A 42 -5.31 -4.88 -26.65
N LYS A 43 -4.10 -5.37 -26.38
CA LYS A 43 -3.92 -6.64 -25.69
C LYS A 43 -2.55 -6.78 -25.04
N LEU A 44 -2.53 -7.23 -23.78
CA LEU A 44 -1.36 -7.73 -23.07
C LEU A 44 -1.28 -9.27 -23.20
N ASP A 45 -0.29 -9.75 -23.95
CA ASP A 45 0.05 -11.17 -24.07
C ASP A 45 1.14 -11.49 -23.02
N LEU A 46 0.71 -12.11 -21.93
CA LEU A 46 1.58 -12.50 -20.80
C LEU A 46 2.53 -13.65 -21.17
N GLU A 47 2.10 -14.60 -22.00
CA GLU A 47 2.93 -15.74 -22.40
C GLU A 47 4.13 -15.28 -23.23
N ARG A 48 3.88 -14.36 -24.16
CA ARG A 48 4.93 -13.82 -25.05
C ARG A 48 5.62 -12.58 -24.50
N LYS A 49 5.15 -12.05 -23.37
CA LYS A 49 5.62 -10.80 -22.74
C LYS A 49 5.56 -9.60 -23.70
N LYS A 50 4.46 -9.51 -24.45
CA LYS A 50 4.23 -8.50 -25.48
C LYS A 50 2.92 -7.76 -25.23
N ALA A 51 2.98 -6.44 -25.23
CA ALA A 51 1.80 -5.59 -25.24
C ALA A 51 1.61 -5.04 -26.66
N TYR A 52 0.46 -5.29 -27.26
CA TYR A 52 0.08 -4.75 -28.56
C TYR A 52 -0.69 -3.45 -28.34
N VAL A 53 -0.20 -2.40 -28.96
CA VAL A 53 -0.76 -1.07 -28.79
C VAL A 53 -1.05 -0.43 -30.14
N ARG A 54 -1.92 0.58 -30.13
CA ARG A 54 -2.22 1.42 -31.29
C ARG A 54 -2.18 2.88 -30.89
N LYS A 55 -1.70 3.74 -31.78
CA LYS A 55 -1.63 5.18 -31.55
C LYS A 55 -3.03 5.76 -31.47
N VAL A 56 -3.28 6.56 -30.43
CA VAL A 56 -4.56 7.23 -30.20
C VAL A 56 -4.34 8.68 -29.79
N ASP A 57 -5.40 9.48 -29.89
CA ASP A 57 -5.46 10.84 -29.37
C ASP A 57 -6.73 10.94 -28.51
N VAL A 58 -6.54 10.85 -27.19
CA VAL A 58 -7.61 10.87 -26.18
C VAL A 58 -7.32 11.94 -25.13
N ASP A 59 -8.37 12.41 -24.46
CA ASP A 59 -8.30 13.47 -23.44
C ASP A 59 -8.17 12.93 -22.00
N TYR A 60 -7.90 11.64 -21.85
CA TYR A 60 -7.77 10.95 -20.57
C TYR A 60 -6.57 10.01 -20.52
N TYR A 61 -6.12 9.71 -19.31
CA TYR A 61 -5.17 8.65 -19.01
C TYR A 61 -5.82 7.60 -18.10
N THR A 62 -5.17 6.45 -17.98
CA THR A 62 -5.64 5.35 -17.13
C THR A 62 -4.75 5.20 -15.92
N ASP A 63 -5.36 4.96 -14.77
CA ASP A 63 -4.67 4.65 -13.51
C ASP A 63 -5.14 3.31 -12.97
N ALA A 64 -4.21 2.39 -12.73
CA ALA A 64 -4.53 1.02 -12.34
C ALA A 64 -4.88 0.92 -10.84
N MET A 65 -5.97 0.22 -10.55
CA MET A 65 -6.39 -0.09 -9.18
C MET A 65 -5.74 -1.40 -8.74
N THR A 66 -4.77 -1.28 -7.84
CA THR A 66 -4.03 -2.43 -7.29
C THR A 66 -4.49 -2.75 -5.88
N TYR A 67 -4.60 -4.05 -5.64
CA TYR A 67 -4.89 -4.67 -4.37
C TYR A 67 -3.61 -5.33 -3.86
N THR A 68 -3.21 -5.05 -2.62
CA THR A 68 -2.09 -5.72 -1.96
C THR A 68 -2.59 -6.31 -0.65
N HIS A 69 -2.23 -7.56 -0.40
CA HIS A 69 -2.66 -8.30 0.77
C HIS A 69 -1.56 -9.18 1.32
N VAL A 70 -1.42 -9.21 2.65
CA VAL A 70 -0.35 -9.91 3.35
C VAL A 70 -0.95 -10.95 4.29
N ARG A 71 -0.50 -12.21 4.16
CA ARG A 71 -0.89 -13.32 5.04
C ARG A 71 0.32 -13.83 5.78
N VAL A 72 0.19 -14.06 7.08
CA VAL A 72 1.27 -14.71 7.86
C VAL A 72 1.26 -16.21 7.56
N ILE A 73 2.42 -16.73 7.17
CA ILE A 73 2.63 -18.17 6.93
C ILE A 73 3.20 -18.80 8.19
N ASP A 74 4.30 -18.25 8.70
CA ASP A 74 5.02 -18.77 9.86
C ASP A 74 5.56 -17.63 10.73
N GLU A 75 5.64 -17.89 12.03
CA GLU A 75 6.15 -16.95 13.03
C GLU A 75 7.49 -17.49 13.57
N PHE A 76 8.56 -16.72 13.39
CA PHE A 76 9.90 -17.09 13.86
C PHE A 76 10.18 -16.57 15.26
N GLN A 77 9.78 -15.32 15.52
CA GLN A 77 10.05 -14.62 16.77
C GLN A 77 8.85 -13.79 17.20
N ARG A 78 8.66 -13.69 18.52
CA ARG A 78 7.57 -12.96 19.13
C ARG A 78 7.99 -12.36 20.47
N LYS A 79 7.67 -11.08 20.67
CA LYS A 79 7.84 -10.36 21.93
C LYS A 79 6.64 -9.46 22.19
N LEU A 80 6.44 -9.10 23.45
CA LEU A 80 5.48 -8.07 23.84
C LEU A 80 6.26 -6.79 24.11
N SER A 81 5.87 -5.68 23.48
CA SER A 81 6.40 -4.34 23.80
C SER A 81 5.24 -3.44 24.20
N CYS A 82 5.24 -2.99 25.46
CA CYS A 82 4.16 -2.22 26.07
C CYS A 82 2.76 -2.81 25.80
N ARG A 83 1.97 -2.19 24.92
CA ARG A 83 0.61 -2.61 24.52
C ARG A 83 0.53 -3.20 23.11
N ALA A 84 1.66 -3.49 22.47
CA ALA A 84 1.76 -4.11 21.16
C ALA A 84 2.37 -5.52 21.23
N ILE A 85 1.90 -6.39 20.34
CA ILE A 85 2.51 -7.71 20.10
C ILE A 85 3.42 -7.54 18.89
N VAL A 86 4.70 -7.83 19.03
CA VAL A 86 5.71 -7.61 18.01
C VAL A 86 6.25 -8.95 17.55
N GLU A 87 6.24 -9.18 16.25
CA GLU A 87 6.50 -10.49 15.65
C GLU A 87 7.34 -10.34 14.38
N HIS A 88 8.04 -11.41 14.04
CA HIS A 88 8.84 -11.56 12.83
C HIS A 88 8.65 -12.96 12.27
N GLY A 89 8.55 -13.08 10.96
CA GLY A 89 8.30 -14.36 10.31
C GLY A 89 8.14 -14.27 8.81
N GLU A 90 7.64 -15.36 8.23
CA GLU A 90 7.39 -15.48 6.80
C GLU A 90 5.95 -15.07 6.47
N VAL A 91 5.80 -14.27 5.41
CA VAL A 91 4.51 -13.81 4.90
C VAL A 91 4.37 -14.09 3.41
N GLN A 92 3.12 -14.30 3.00
CA GLN A 92 2.70 -14.30 1.61
C GLN A 92 2.13 -12.91 1.26
N VAL A 93 2.73 -12.23 0.31
CA VAL A 93 2.23 -10.97 -0.25
C VAL A 93 1.59 -11.26 -1.59
N VAL A 94 0.29 -10.98 -1.71
CA VAL A 94 -0.49 -11.14 -2.94
C VAL A 94 -0.81 -9.77 -3.49
N ARG A 95 -0.42 -9.52 -4.75
CA ARG A 95 -0.74 -8.29 -5.49
C ARG A 95 -1.63 -8.60 -6.69
N LYS A 96 -2.71 -7.84 -6.84
CA LYS A 96 -3.64 -8.00 -7.96
C LYS A 96 -4.07 -6.66 -8.52
N VAL A 97 -4.04 -6.52 -9.84
CA VAL A 97 -4.70 -5.40 -10.52
C VAL A 97 -6.12 -5.83 -10.86
N VAL A 98 -7.11 -5.18 -10.23
CA VAL A 98 -8.53 -5.54 -10.35
C VAL A 98 -9.25 -4.72 -11.43
N GLY A 99 -8.75 -3.53 -11.73
CA GLY A 99 -9.37 -2.61 -12.65
C GLY A 99 -8.55 -1.36 -12.83
N TYR A 100 -9.11 -0.36 -13.50
CA TYR A 100 -8.48 0.94 -13.69
C TYR A 100 -9.52 2.06 -13.72
N LYS A 101 -9.06 3.28 -13.47
CA LYS A 101 -9.82 4.53 -13.55
C LYS A 101 -9.43 5.28 -14.81
N LYS A 102 -10.40 5.88 -15.50
CA LYS A 102 -10.16 6.82 -16.60
C LYS A 102 -10.20 8.24 -16.04
N ILE A 103 -9.09 8.96 -16.10
CA ILE A 103 -8.94 10.29 -15.49
C ILE A 103 -8.62 11.29 -16.59
N LYS A 104 -9.40 12.38 -16.66
CA LYS A 104 -9.19 13.45 -17.65
C LYS A 104 -7.93 14.26 -17.34
N PHE A 105 -7.12 14.59 -18.35
CA PHE A 105 -5.81 15.25 -18.14
C PHE A 105 -5.87 16.58 -17.39
N TYR A 106 -6.76 17.48 -17.78
CA TYR A 106 -6.76 18.86 -17.27
C TYR A 106 -7.60 19.05 -16.01
N THR A 107 -8.73 18.35 -15.92
CA THR A 107 -9.69 18.52 -14.82
C THR A 107 -9.49 17.50 -13.70
N ALA A 108 -8.69 16.44 -13.93
CA ALA A 108 -8.54 15.31 -13.02
C ALA A 108 -9.89 14.67 -12.63
N GLU A 109 -10.92 14.84 -13.45
CA GLU A 109 -12.23 14.24 -13.24
C GLU A 109 -12.21 12.77 -13.63
N ASN A 110 -12.88 11.95 -12.83
CA ASN A 110 -13.06 10.54 -13.12
C ASN A 110 -14.17 10.37 -14.18
N LEU A 111 -13.78 9.86 -15.35
CA LEU A 111 -14.68 9.60 -16.49
C LEU A 111 -15.34 8.22 -16.43
N GLY A 112 -14.81 7.30 -15.63
CA GLY A 112 -15.32 5.95 -15.51
C GLY A 112 -14.28 4.94 -15.06
N TYR A 113 -14.73 3.70 -14.92
CA TYR A 113 -13.94 2.56 -14.49
C TYR A 113 -13.93 1.48 -15.59
N GLY A 114 -12.88 0.67 -15.60
CA GLY A 114 -12.82 -0.56 -16.38
C GLY A 114 -12.28 -1.70 -15.53
N ASP A 115 -12.75 -2.91 -15.82
CA ASP A 115 -12.31 -4.12 -15.13
C ASP A 115 -11.09 -4.73 -15.83
N VAL A 116 -10.19 -5.31 -15.04
CA VAL A 116 -8.98 -5.95 -15.55
C VAL A 116 -8.89 -7.35 -14.96
N ASN A 117 -8.82 -8.35 -15.83
CA ASN A 117 -8.67 -9.73 -15.42
C ASN A 117 -7.23 -10.20 -15.63
N LEU A 118 -6.35 -9.77 -14.72
CA LEU A 118 -4.95 -10.21 -14.69
C LEU A 118 -4.72 -11.23 -13.56
N PRO A 119 -3.77 -12.15 -13.73
CA PRO A 119 -3.42 -13.09 -12.68
C PRO A 119 -2.83 -12.36 -11.47
N GLU A 120 -3.02 -12.96 -10.30
CA GLU A 120 -2.45 -12.49 -9.04
C GLU A 120 -0.95 -12.79 -9.00
N LYS A 121 -0.20 -11.91 -8.33
CA LYS A 121 1.24 -12.07 -8.10
C LYS A 121 1.47 -12.40 -6.64
N ASP A 122 1.97 -13.60 -6.41
CA ASP A 122 2.34 -14.07 -5.08
C ASP A 122 3.84 -13.91 -4.87
N MET A 123 4.20 -13.32 -3.73
CA MET A 123 5.58 -13.18 -3.28
C MET A 123 5.68 -13.68 -1.83
N HIS A 124 6.47 -14.73 -1.64
CA HIS A 124 6.86 -15.18 -0.31
C HIS A 124 8.06 -14.36 0.14
N THR A 125 7.97 -13.74 1.31
CA THR A 125 9.03 -12.88 1.86
C THR A 125 9.02 -12.90 3.38
N THR A 126 10.04 -12.33 3.99
CA THR A 126 10.10 -12.12 5.44
C THR A 126 9.51 -10.76 5.81
N SER A 127 8.79 -10.72 6.92
CA SER A 127 8.14 -9.51 7.43
C SER A 127 8.36 -9.34 8.92
N TYR A 128 8.45 -8.09 9.33
CA TYR A 128 8.28 -7.67 10.70
C TYR A 128 6.91 -7.03 10.80
N TRP A 129 6.15 -7.39 11.83
CA TRP A 129 4.87 -6.75 12.07
C TRP A 129 4.63 -6.56 13.54
N PHE A 130 3.73 -5.62 13.84
CA PHE A 130 3.22 -5.47 15.19
C PHE A 130 1.71 -5.27 15.18
N THR A 131 1.06 -5.97 16.09
CA THR A 131 -0.39 -5.95 16.27
C THR A 131 -0.72 -5.11 17.49
N ILE A 132 -1.65 -4.17 17.34
CA ILE A 132 -2.20 -3.38 18.44
C ILE A 132 -3.55 -3.97 18.79
N PRO A 133 -3.70 -4.69 19.92
CA PRO A 133 -4.98 -5.25 20.32
C PRO A 133 -6.06 -4.18 20.38
N ARG A 134 -7.18 -4.40 19.69
CA ARG A 134 -8.28 -3.44 19.54
C ARG A 134 -8.81 -2.88 20.85
N ARG A 135 -8.70 -3.66 21.94
CA ARG A 135 -9.13 -3.25 23.29
C ARG A 135 -8.44 -1.95 23.73
N PHE A 136 -7.18 -1.75 23.37
CA PHE A 136 -6.43 -0.56 23.73
C PHE A 136 -6.74 0.63 22.81
N LEU A 137 -7.10 0.37 21.54
CA LEU A 137 -7.52 1.41 20.61
C LEU A 137 -8.91 1.95 20.95
N ARG A 138 -9.79 1.13 21.53
CA ARG A 138 -11.10 1.57 22.04
C ARG A 138 -11.02 2.52 23.23
N ASP A 139 -9.89 2.52 23.95
CA ASP A 139 -9.66 3.47 25.04
C ASP A 139 -9.38 4.89 24.50
N LEU A 140 -9.04 5.02 23.22
CA LEU A 140 -8.84 6.32 22.57
C LEU A 140 -10.20 6.95 22.21
N GLN A 141 -10.36 8.24 22.50
CA GLN A 141 -11.57 9.01 22.20
C GLN A 141 -11.63 9.48 20.74
N PHE A 142 -11.45 8.56 19.79
CA PHE A 142 -11.51 8.83 18.35
C PHE A 142 -12.51 7.92 17.64
N THR A 143 -13.02 8.38 16.50
CA THR A 143 -13.86 7.54 15.65
C THR A 143 -13.03 6.45 14.96
N GLN A 144 -13.71 5.38 14.54
CA GLN A 144 -13.08 4.29 13.80
C GLN A 144 -12.32 4.76 12.54
N SER A 145 -12.88 5.72 11.80
CA SER A 145 -12.23 6.29 10.61
C SER A 145 -10.95 7.02 10.99
N GLU A 146 -10.99 7.84 12.03
CA GLU A 146 -9.82 8.58 12.51
C GLU A 146 -8.71 7.66 13.02
N ILE A 147 -9.06 6.53 13.64
CA ILE A 147 -8.09 5.51 14.06
C ILE A 147 -7.40 4.90 12.84
N LEU A 148 -8.15 4.54 11.78
CA LEU A 148 -7.56 4.04 10.54
C LEU A 148 -6.66 5.08 9.87
N ASP A 149 -7.09 6.33 9.83
CA ASP A 149 -6.32 7.44 9.27
C ASP A 149 -5.03 7.67 10.08
N GLY A 150 -5.09 7.54 11.42
CA GLY A 150 -3.91 7.59 12.29
C GLY A 150 -2.98 6.39 12.15
N LEU A 151 -3.51 5.17 11.96
CA LEU A 151 -2.70 3.99 11.66
C LEU A 151 -2.01 4.13 10.30
N SER A 152 -2.70 4.72 9.33
CA SER A 152 -2.17 5.03 8.00
C SER A 152 -1.04 6.04 8.07
N GLY A 153 -1.22 7.11 8.86
CA GLY A 153 -0.16 8.08 9.07
C GLY A 153 1.03 7.54 9.85
N LEU A 154 0.79 6.65 10.82
CA LEU A 154 1.84 5.93 11.52
C LEU A 154 2.59 4.98 10.57
N ALA A 155 1.89 4.22 9.74
CA ALA A 155 2.44 3.33 8.73
C ALA A 155 3.39 4.08 7.78
N TYR A 156 2.92 5.21 7.25
CA TYR A 156 3.72 6.10 6.40
C TYR A 156 5.01 6.52 7.11
N CYS A 157 4.90 7.06 8.32
CA CYS A 157 6.05 7.52 9.11
C CYS A 157 7.07 6.37 9.36
N LEU A 158 6.58 5.20 9.76
CA LEU A 158 7.43 4.03 10.04
C LEU A 158 8.09 3.49 8.79
N HIS A 159 7.40 3.49 7.64
CA HIS A 159 7.98 3.05 6.36
C HIS A 159 9.16 3.93 5.95
N HIS A 160 9.01 5.25 6.04
CA HIS A 160 10.11 6.20 5.78
C HIS A 160 11.27 6.06 6.79
N LEU A 161 10.96 5.84 8.07
CA LEU A 161 11.96 5.62 9.11
C LEU A 161 12.69 4.30 8.96
N ALA A 162 12.01 3.24 8.55
CA ALA A 162 12.60 1.94 8.29
C ALA A 162 13.69 2.05 7.21
N ALA A 163 13.41 2.74 6.10
CA ALA A 163 14.40 2.98 5.05
C ALA A 163 15.65 3.73 5.57
N MET A 164 15.44 4.75 6.42
CA MET A 164 16.55 5.50 7.02
C MET A 164 17.37 4.68 8.03
N ILE A 165 16.71 3.90 8.90
CA ILE A 165 17.37 3.08 9.93
C ILE A 165 18.18 1.96 9.27
N LEU A 166 17.64 1.35 8.23
CA LEU A 166 18.30 0.27 7.48
C LEU A 166 19.31 0.77 6.44
N MET A 167 19.38 2.09 6.22
CA MET A 167 20.17 2.69 5.13
C MET A 167 19.85 2.08 3.76
N ALA A 168 18.55 1.78 3.53
CA ALA A 168 18.03 1.16 2.32
C ALA A 168 17.23 2.16 1.48
N ASP A 169 16.91 1.80 0.23
CA ASP A 169 15.93 2.57 -0.54
C ASP A 169 14.53 2.32 0.03
N ILE A 170 13.65 3.31 -0.06
CA ILE A 170 12.26 3.16 0.40
C ILE A 170 11.51 2.06 -0.36
N ARG A 171 11.91 1.77 -1.61
CA ARG A 171 11.31 0.72 -2.43
C ARG A 171 11.78 -0.69 -2.06
N ASP A 172 12.83 -0.80 -1.24
CA ASP A 172 13.33 -2.10 -0.81
C ASP A 172 12.49 -2.71 0.33
N ILE A 173 11.68 -1.88 0.98
CA ILE A 173 10.79 -2.24 2.07
C ILE A 173 9.40 -1.81 1.64
N ASP A 174 8.39 -2.65 1.84
CA ASP A 174 7.01 -2.25 1.62
C ASP A 174 6.20 -2.32 2.91
N CYS A 175 5.10 -1.58 2.93
CA CYS A 175 4.25 -1.41 4.10
C CYS A 175 2.80 -1.80 3.80
N CYS A 176 2.14 -2.47 4.74
CA CYS A 176 0.72 -2.79 4.66
C CYS A 176 0.07 -2.74 6.05
N ILE A 177 -1.21 -2.41 6.10
CA ILE A 177 -2.02 -2.45 7.32
C ILE A 177 -3.10 -3.48 7.10
N GLY A 178 -3.26 -4.42 8.03
CA GLY A 178 -4.30 -5.43 7.98
C GLY A 178 -4.43 -6.27 9.22
N ASP A 179 -4.88 -7.51 9.05
CA ASP A 179 -4.95 -8.52 10.10
C ASP A 179 -4.11 -9.75 9.73
N LYS A 180 -3.70 -10.53 10.73
CA LYS A 180 -2.86 -11.74 10.54
C LYS A 180 -3.54 -12.80 9.68
N SER A 181 -4.87 -12.92 9.79
CA SER A 181 -5.68 -13.84 8.98
C SER A 181 -5.64 -13.51 7.49
N GLY A 182 -5.41 -12.24 7.19
CA GLY A 182 -5.54 -11.70 5.85
C GLY A 182 -6.99 -11.43 5.40
N GLU A 183 -7.93 -11.37 6.34
CA GLU A 183 -9.33 -11.08 6.00
C GLU A 183 -9.61 -9.56 5.96
N PHE A 184 -8.72 -8.75 6.55
CA PHE A 184 -8.84 -7.30 6.65
C PHE A 184 -7.54 -6.59 6.28
N PHE A 185 -7.62 -5.51 5.50
CA PHE A 185 -6.49 -4.63 5.18
C PHE A 185 -6.99 -3.25 4.71
N VAL A 186 -6.08 -2.27 4.77
CA VAL A 186 -6.30 -0.91 4.30
C VAL A 186 -5.65 -0.74 2.94
N HIS A 187 -6.40 -0.20 1.98
CA HIS A 187 -5.87 0.17 0.67
C HIS A 187 -5.31 1.59 0.68
N HIS A 188 -4.03 1.72 0.35
CA HIS A 188 -3.44 2.99 -0.05
C HIS A 188 -3.39 3.03 -1.58
N GLY A 189 -4.30 3.79 -2.18
CA GLY A 189 -4.16 4.16 -3.59
C GLY A 189 -3.01 5.17 -3.76
N PRO A 190 -2.33 5.20 -4.92
CA PRO A 190 -1.23 6.14 -5.18
C PRO A 190 -1.65 7.63 -5.14
N ASN A 191 -2.95 7.93 -5.11
CA ASN A 191 -3.52 9.28 -5.00
C ASN A 191 -4.14 9.57 -3.62
N GLY A 192 -3.77 8.83 -2.57
CA GLY A 192 -4.10 9.21 -1.20
C GLY A 192 -5.58 9.14 -0.81
N GLN A 193 -6.48 8.79 -1.73
CA GLN A 193 -7.86 8.51 -1.35
C GLN A 193 -7.87 7.17 -0.63
N ASN A 194 -8.08 7.21 0.69
CA ASN A 194 -8.48 6.06 1.50
C ASN A 194 -9.79 5.50 0.91
N THR A 195 -9.69 4.66 -0.11
CA THR A 195 -10.78 3.79 -0.48
C THR A 195 -10.95 2.84 0.69
N LYS A 196 -11.96 3.16 1.50
CA LYS A 196 -12.42 2.41 2.68
C LYS A 196 -12.18 0.92 2.44
N ALA A 197 -11.43 0.33 3.37
CA ALA A 197 -11.06 -1.09 3.43
C ALA A 197 -12.06 -1.97 2.68
N ILE A 198 -11.60 -2.66 1.64
CA ILE A 198 -12.43 -3.61 0.90
C ILE A 198 -12.11 -4.96 1.50
N SER A 199 -13.07 -5.62 2.13
CA SER A 199 -13.01 -7.08 2.25
C SER A 199 -13.03 -7.65 0.82
N VAL A 200 -11.99 -8.35 0.37
CA VAL A 200 -12.09 -9.02 -0.94
C VAL A 200 -13.14 -10.10 -0.84
N PRO A 201 -14.06 -10.16 -1.82
CA PRO A 201 -15.21 -11.03 -1.75
C PRO A 201 -14.81 -12.45 -2.16
N GLU A 202 -15.10 -13.43 -1.32
CA GLU A 202 -15.69 -14.66 -1.86
C GLU A 202 -17.20 -14.45 -1.94
N LYS A 203 -17.68 -14.14 -3.16
CA LYS A 203 -19.06 -14.24 -3.65
C LYS A 203 -20.17 -13.64 -2.75
N VAL A 204 -20.80 -12.57 -3.25
CA VAL A 204 -22.24 -12.49 -3.59
C VAL A 204 -22.56 -11.02 -3.89
N VAL A 205 -23.17 -10.82 -5.06
CA VAL A 205 -23.92 -9.61 -5.40
C VAL A 205 -25.09 -9.54 -4.43
N ASP A 206 -25.04 -8.67 -3.44
CA ASP A 206 -26.26 -8.17 -2.82
C ASP A 206 -26.11 -6.71 -2.37
N GLU A 207 -27.09 -5.92 -2.78
CA GLU A 207 -27.17 -4.48 -2.59
C GLU A 207 -27.45 -4.14 -1.13
N THR A 208 -26.40 -4.04 -0.31
CA THR A 208 -26.46 -3.31 0.96
C THR A 208 -25.07 -2.75 1.28
N PRO A 209 -24.95 -1.49 1.76
CA PRO A 209 -23.65 -0.90 2.02
C PRO A 209 -23.05 -1.61 3.24
N ASN A 210 -22.19 -2.58 2.97
CA ASN A 210 -21.51 -3.39 3.99
C ASN A 210 -20.58 -2.46 4.79
N LYS A 211 -21.09 -1.95 5.92
CA LYS A 211 -20.31 -1.16 6.88
C LYS A 211 -19.25 -2.08 7.48
N LEU A 212 -17.99 -1.90 7.09
CA LEU A 212 -16.87 -2.60 7.71
C LEU A 212 -16.80 -2.31 9.21
N ARG A 213 -16.74 -3.39 9.99
CA ARG A 213 -16.54 -3.35 11.43
C ARG A 213 -15.05 -3.55 11.73
N LEU A 214 -14.34 -2.50 12.15
CA LEU A 214 -13.06 -2.66 12.87
C LEU A 214 -13.26 -3.42 14.19
N ASP A 215 -14.52 -3.62 14.62
CA ASP A 215 -14.87 -4.37 15.82
C ASP A 215 -14.54 -5.86 15.74
N GLU A 216 -14.11 -6.39 14.58
CA GLU A 216 -13.82 -7.81 14.38
C GLU A 216 -12.32 -8.15 14.36
N PHE A 217 -11.44 -7.19 14.05
CA PHE A 217 -10.02 -7.47 13.77
C PHE A 217 -9.06 -6.68 14.68
N ASP A 218 -7.87 -7.24 14.92
CA ASP A 218 -6.79 -6.55 15.63
C ASP A 218 -5.85 -5.91 14.59
N PRO A 219 -5.80 -4.56 14.48
CA PRO A 219 -5.01 -3.91 13.45
C PRO A 219 -3.52 -4.21 13.62
N THR A 220 -2.94 -4.65 12.52
CA THR A 220 -1.56 -5.12 12.40
C THR A 220 -0.86 -4.35 11.30
N LEU A 221 0.32 -3.83 11.62
CA LEU A 221 1.16 -3.06 10.71
C LEU A 221 2.32 -3.94 10.27
N PHE A 222 2.44 -4.19 8.97
CA PHE A 222 3.46 -5.03 8.36
C PHE A 222 4.50 -4.16 7.64
N LEU A 223 5.79 -4.41 7.91
CA LEU A 223 6.90 -3.94 7.09
C LEU A 223 7.67 -5.18 6.61
N PHE A 224 7.72 -5.36 5.30
CA PHE A 224 8.30 -6.55 4.69
C PHE A 224 9.27 -6.20 3.58
N ASP A 225 10.18 -7.13 3.33
CA ASP A 225 11.18 -6.96 2.28
C ASP A 225 10.47 -7.06 0.92
N ALA A 226 10.68 -6.08 0.03
CA ALA A 226 10.07 -6.03 -1.30
C ALA A 226 10.73 -7.00 -2.31
N TYR A 227 11.34 -8.07 -1.81
CA TYR A 227 12.10 -9.05 -2.57
C TYR A 227 11.63 -10.48 -2.22
N PRO A 228 11.45 -11.36 -3.22
CA PRO A 228 11.13 -12.76 -2.97
C PRO A 228 12.21 -13.44 -2.11
N GLY A 229 11.78 -14.19 -1.10
CA GLY A 229 12.62 -14.89 -0.13
C GLY A 229 13.10 -14.04 1.06
N GLY A 230 12.94 -12.71 0.99
CA GLY A 230 13.49 -11.81 2.00
C GLY A 230 15.01 -11.64 1.90
N ILE A 231 15.50 -10.47 2.29
CA ILE A 231 16.92 -10.11 2.31
C ILE A 231 17.42 -9.79 3.72
N GLY A 232 16.54 -9.81 4.72
CA GLY A 232 16.87 -9.70 6.14
C GLY A 232 16.58 -8.33 6.76
N PHE A 233 15.91 -7.42 6.05
CA PHE A 233 15.55 -6.10 6.58
C PHE A 233 14.50 -6.22 7.69
N SER A 234 13.49 -7.05 7.46
CA SER A 234 12.47 -7.38 8.46
C SER A 234 13.05 -7.82 9.81
N GLN A 235 14.11 -8.63 9.83
CA GLN A 235 14.72 -9.09 11.09
C GLN A 235 15.36 -7.93 11.86
N LEU A 236 16.07 -7.04 11.16
CA LEU A 236 16.68 -5.86 11.77
C LEU A 236 15.60 -4.89 12.30
N LEU A 237 14.49 -4.72 11.58
CA LEU A 237 13.36 -3.89 12.03
C LEU A 237 12.70 -4.46 13.29
N TYR A 238 12.64 -5.80 13.42
CA TYR A 238 12.16 -6.45 14.63
C TYR A 238 13.03 -6.14 15.85
N GLU A 239 14.35 -6.17 15.67
CA GLU A 239 15.32 -5.82 16.72
C GLU A 239 15.23 -4.34 17.09
N GLU A 240 15.09 -3.46 16.10
CA GLU A 240 15.05 -1.99 16.26
C GLU A 240 13.63 -1.42 16.55
N HIS A 241 12.65 -2.28 16.86
CA HIS A 241 11.25 -1.91 17.12
C HIS A 241 11.10 -0.65 17.99
N ASP A 242 11.65 -0.67 19.21
CA ASP A 242 11.47 0.40 20.18
C ASP A 242 12.17 1.69 19.73
N ARG A 243 13.32 1.59 19.05
CA ARG A 243 14.02 2.75 18.49
C ARG A 243 13.21 3.39 17.37
N MET A 244 12.60 2.57 16.50
CA MET A 244 11.78 3.05 15.39
C MET A 244 10.53 3.79 15.91
N LEU A 245 9.83 3.24 16.91
CA LEU A 245 8.68 3.92 17.53
C LEU A 245 9.08 5.25 18.20
N ASN A 246 10.23 5.27 18.89
CA ASN A 246 10.75 6.48 19.51
C ASN A 246 11.12 7.55 18.48
N ALA A 247 11.77 7.16 17.38
CA ALA A 247 12.11 8.05 16.29
C ALA A 247 10.84 8.63 15.62
N ALA A 248 9.82 7.80 15.40
CA ALA A 248 8.53 8.24 14.88
C ALA A 248 7.87 9.26 15.81
N ARG A 249 7.86 9.00 17.12
CA ARG A 249 7.32 9.93 18.12
C ARG A 249 8.05 11.28 18.10
N GLN A 250 9.38 11.26 18.06
CA GLN A 250 10.18 12.48 18.00
C GLN A 250 9.91 13.28 16.71
N LEU A 251 9.90 12.60 15.55
CA LEU A 251 9.63 13.22 14.25
C LEU A 251 8.26 13.89 14.22
N ILE A 252 7.23 13.19 14.69
CA ILE A 252 5.85 13.68 14.67
C ILE A 252 5.68 14.88 15.61
N ARG A 253 6.27 14.83 16.82
CA ARG A 253 6.23 15.94 17.78
C ARG A 253 7.00 17.17 17.31
N ALA A 254 8.16 16.97 16.69
CA ALA A 254 9.02 18.08 16.24
C ALA A 254 8.50 18.77 14.97
N CYS A 255 7.70 18.07 14.16
CA CYS A 255 7.16 18.62 12.92
C CYS A 255 6.16 19.77 13.20
N PRO A 256 6.27 20.93 12.53
CA PRO A 256 5.41 22.09 12.78
C PRO A 256 4.01 22.01 12.13
N CYS A 257 3.70 20.95 11.37
CA CYS A 257 2.41 20.82 10.69
C CYS A 257 1.24 20.60 11.67
N SER A 258 0.02 21.02 11.29
CA SER A 258 -1.17 20.85 12.13
C SER A 258 -1.81 19.47 12.01
N HIS A 259 -2.01 19.00 10.77
CA HIS A 259 -2.81 17.82 10.47
C HIS A 259 -1.97 16.64 9.95
N GLY A 260 -0.84 16.95 9.30
CA GLY A 260 0.04 16.01 8.62
C GLY A 260 0.82 16.70 7.50
N CYS A 261 1.99 16.19 7.15
CA CYS A 261 2.68 16.55 5.92
C CYS A 261 3.56 15.38 5.42
N PRO A 262 4.03 15.41 4.17
CA PRO A 262 4.93 14.38 3.62
C PRO A 262 6.22 14.15 4.42
N SER A 263 6.59 15.06 5.34
CA SER A 263 7.78 14.91 6.19
C SER A 263 7.52 14.20 7.53
N CYS A 264 6.26 13.90 7.89
CA CYS A 264 5.95 13.20 9.13
C CYS A 264 5.01 12.00 8.90
N VAL A 265 3.70 12.22 9.01
CA VAL A 265 2.64 11.19 8.92
C VAL A 265 2.01 11.10 7.53
N GLY A 266 2.48 11.88 6.55
CA GLY A 266 1.90 11.94 5.21
C GLY A 266 0.98 13.15 5.01
N PRO A 267 0.50 13.38 3.77
CA PRO A 267 -0.32 14.53 3.42
C PRO A 267 -1.72 14.46 4.06
N ASP A 268 -2.25 15.61 4.49
CA ASP A 268 -3.53 15.72 5.20
C ASP A 268 -4.76 15.28 4.40
N LEU A 269 -4.71 15.38 3.08
CA LEU A 269 -5.75 14.83 2.19
C LEU A 269 -5.81 13.30 2.22
N GLU A 270 -4.74 12.63 2.66
CA GLU A 270 -4.65 11.17 2.69
C GLU A 270 -4.91 10.60 4.07
N ILE A 271 -4.42 11.26 5.12
CA ILE A 271 -4.52 10.80 6.50
C ILE A 271 -5.55 11.58 7.32
N GLY A 272 -6.39 12.37 6.67
CA GLY A 272 -7.42 13.17 7.31
C GLY A 272 -6.89 14.30 8.21
N LEU A 273 -7.82 15.16 8.67
CA LEU A 273 -7.46 16.34 9.46
C LEU A 273 -6.86 15.99 10.83
N ASN A 274 -7.28 14.88 11.43
CA ASN A 274 -6.78 14.46 12.74
C ASN A 274 -5.64 13.43 12.66
N GLY A 275 -5.17 13.06 11.46
CA GLY A 275 -4.22 11.97 11.27
C GLY A 275 -2.97 12.08 12.14
N LYS A 276 -2.32 13.25 12.19
CA LYS A 276 -1.17 13.49 13.07
C LYS A 276 -1.47 13.27 14.55
N LYS A 277 -2.60 13.82 15.03
CA LYS A 277 -2.99 13.74 16.44
C LYS A 277 -3.28 12.29 16.85
N VAL A 278 -3.98 11.56 15.99
CA VAL A 278 -4.32 10.16 16.26
C VAL A 278 -3.09 9.26 16.16
N SER A 279 -2.23 9.47 15.16
CA SER A 279 -0.94 8.76 15.03
C SER A 279 -0.09 8.90 16.29
N LEU A 280 0.00 10.12 16.84
CA LEU A 280 0.74 10.38 18.06
C LEU A 280 0.12 9.70 19.29
N ALA A 281 -1.21 9.73 19.41
CA ALA A 281 -1.92 9.04 20.50
C ALA A 281 -1.74 7.51 20.43
N ILE A 282 -1.74 6.94 19.22
CA ILE A 282 -1.45 5.52 19.00
C ILE A 282 0.01 5.22 19.39
N LEU A 283 0.97 6.07 19.00
CA LEU A 283 2.37 5.90 19.40
C LEU A 283 2.56 5.96 20.92
N GLU A 284 1.92 6.90 21.60
CA GLU A 284 1.99 7.02 23.06
C GLU A 284 1.35 5.82 23.78
N LEU A 285 0.41 5.12 23.13
CA LEU A 285 -0.18 3.90 23.64
C LEU A 285 0.77 2.69 23.57
N ILE A 286 1.61 2.63 22.54
CA ILE A 286 2.46 1.46 22.23
C ILE A 286 3.94 1.67 22.52
N SER A 287 4.36 2.88 22.90
CA SER A 287 5.73 3.19 23.28
C SER A 287 5.81 3.59 24.76
N ASP A 288 6.70 2.96 25.51
CA ASP A 288 6.99 3.40 26.87
C ASP A 288 7.76 4.74 26.86
N GLU A 289 7.52 5.59 27.86
CA GLU A 289 8.44 6.66 28.24
C GLU A 289 9.70 6.07 28.89
N LEU A 290 10.44 5.26 28.15
CA LEU A 290 11.80 4.92 28.58
C LEU A 290 12.68 6.15 28.34
N GLN A 291 12.90 6.86 29.45
CA GLN A 291 13.89 7.91 29.64
C GLN A 291 15.20 7.50 28.95
N LEU A 292 15.55 8.21 27.87
CA LEU A 292 16.91 8.20 27.34
C LEU A 292 17.80 8.85 28.41
N HIS A 293 18.63 8.03 29.06
CA HIS A 293 19.82 8.46 29.79
C HIS A 293 20.90 8.92 28.81
#